data_AF-A0A2A9M3A0-F1
#
_entry.id   AF-A0A2A9M3A0-F1
#
_cell.length_a   1.000
_cell.length_b   1.000
_cell.length_c   1.000
_cell.angle_alpha   90.00
_cell.angle_beta   90.00
_cell.angle_gamma   90.00
#
_symmetry.space_group_name_H-M   'P 1'
#
loop_
_entity.id
_entity.type
_entity.pdbx_description
1 polymer ?
#
loop_
_entity_poly.entity_id
_entity_poly.type
_entity_poly.pdbx_seq_one_letter_code
_entity_poly.pdbx_strand_id
1 'polypeptide(L)'
;MICGVKINMEEGYKYTLGMVGQSHFMGVAIDAIGTLETTMNEGGWEAAPQYFRENPVLRITQKITAFSGMEVVGAVMAFTATCFAKKVFDEFYDRLMKRKVGECVEGIIEKFKVPDGKLIEFRDVVYFSDIDLAVVVRFLTKNPDAKRVDAQLIAGHRIAYDYVLANGRKAPVHCHRILEGKVDADPEFFVSMDDLQDNDRVHLANTTARGLPAKNLA
;
A
#
# COMPACT_ATOMS: atom_id res chain seq x y z
N MET A 1 -12.48 -16.32 -25.32
CA MET A 1 -11.79 -15.88 -26.54
C MET A 1 -10.60 -15.06 -26.10
N ILE A 2 -9.41 -15.68 -26.00
CA ILE A 2 -8.20 -15.01 -25.48
C ILE A 2 -7.60 -14.26 -26.67
N CYS A 3 -7.90 -12.96 -26.75
CA CYS A 3 -7.28 -12.08 -27.72
C CYS A 3 -5.81 -11.93 -27.32
N GLY A 4 -4.90 -12.36 -28.18
CA GLY A 4 -3.47 -12.17 -27.99
C GLY A 4 -3.14 -10.68 -28.11
N VAL A 5 -3.22 -9.98 -26.98
CA VAL A 5 -2.70 -8.62 -26.86
C VAL A 5 -1.19 -8.74 -26.84
N LYS A 6 -0.55 -8.12 -27.82
CA LYS A 6 0.90 -7.93 -27.89
C LYS A 6 1.29 -7.07 -26.69
N ILE A 7 1.81 -7.71 -25.64
CA ILE A 7 2.28 -7.02 -24.43
C ILE A 7 3.55 -6.26 -24.83
N ASN A 8 3.46 -4.93 -24.94
CA ASN A 8 4.66 -4.10 -25.04
C ASN A 8 5.32 -4.08 -23.65
N MET A 9 6.22 -5.04 -23.42
CA MET A 9 7.12 -5.05 -22.26
C MET A 9 8.27 -4.04 -22.40
N GLU A 10 8.19 -3.10 -23.35
CA GLU A 10 9.23 -2.10 -23.60
C GLU A 10 9.22 -0.96 -22.57
N GLU A 11 8.13 -0.77 -21.82
CA GLU A 11 8.10 0.14 -20.67
C GLU A 11 8.37 -0.69 -19.41
N GLY A 12 9.57 -0.58 -18.83
CA GLY A 12 9.98 -1.32 -17.64
C GLY A 12 9.07 -1.11 -16.42
N TYR A 13 9.38 -1.80 -15.32
CA TYR A 13 8.63 -1.69 -14.07
C TYR A 13 8.76 -0.28 -13.48
N LYS A 14 7.64 0.45 -13.38
CA LYS A 14 7.62 1.83 -12.88
C LYS A 14 7.30 1.88 -11.40
N TYR A 15 7.88 2.84 -10.68
CA TYR A 15 7.53 3.09 -9.28
C TYR A 15 7.49 4.59 -8.91
N THR A 16 6.80 4.89 -7.82
CA THR A 16 6.98 6.14 -7.08
C THR A 16 6.77 5.89 -5.60
N LEU A 17 7.42 6.71 -4.76
CA LEU A 17 7.33 6.61 -3.31
C LEU A 17 6.67 7.88 -2.77
N GLY A 18 5.83 7.71 -1.75
CA GLY A 18 5.16 8.80 -1.06
C GLY A 18 5.14 8.56 0.44
N MET A 19 5.01 9.64 1.20
CA MET A 19 4.88 9.55 2.66
C MET A 19 4.02 10.69 3.17
N VAL A 20 3.31 10.42 4.25
CA VAL A 20 2.53 11.44 4.95
C VAL A 20 2.52 11.14 6.44
N GLY A 21 2.59 12.15 7.29
CA GLY A 21 2.53 11.98 8.73
C GLY A 21 2.93 13.24 9.47
N GLN A 22 3.10 13.10 10.79
CA GLN A 22 3.61 14.18 11.65
C GLN A 22 5.06 14.53 11.29
N SER A 23 5.49 15.77 11.51
CA SER A 23 6.82 16.26 11.11
C SER A 23 7.98 15.40 11.62
N HIS A 24 7.89 14.87 12.85
CA HIS A 24 8.94 13.99 13.40
C HIS A 24 8.99 12.63 12.70
N PHE A 25 7.83 12.06 12.36
CA PHE A 25 7.73 10.85 11.54
C PHE A 25 8.32 11.10 10.14
N MET A 26 7.97 12.23 9.51
CA MET A 26 8.41 12.56 8.16
C MET A 26 9.93 12.62 8.03
N GLY A 27 10.63 13.21 9.01
CA GLY A 27 12.10 13.26 8.99
C GLY A 27 12.73 11.87 9.00
N VAL A 28 12.22 10.96 9.83
CA VAL A 28 12.70 9.58 9.91
C VAL A 28 12.32 8.76 8.67
N ALA A 29 11.11 8.95 8.15
CA ALA A 29 10.60 8.25 6.99
C ALA A 29 11.39 8.59 5.70
N ILE A 30 11.84 9.84 5.54
CA ILE A 30 12.67 10.25 4.40
C ILE A 30 13.95 9.41 4.32
N ASP A 31 14.67 9.27 5.43
CA ASP A 31 15.92 8.50 5.47
C ASP A 31 15.68 7.03 5.09
N ALA A 32 14.64 6.41 5.65
CA ALA A 32 14.32 5.01 5.41
C ALA A 32 13.85 4.76 3.97
N ILE A 33 13.11 5.71 3.39
CA ILE A 33 12.68 5.66 1.99
C ILE A 33 13.86 5.70 1.03
N GLY A 34 14.95 6.41 1.35
CA GLY A 34 16.16 6.40 0.52
C GLY A 34 16.77 5.00 0.33
N THR A 35 16.70 4.16 1.36
CA THR A 35 17.12 2.74 1.27
C THR A 35 16.22 1.94 0.34
N LEU A 36 14.90 2.17 0.41
CA LEU A 36 13.93 1.52 -0.46
C LEU A 36 14.12 1.97 -1.92
N GLU A 37 14.31 3.26 -2.17
CA GLU A 37 14.59 3.82 -3.50
C GLU A 37 15.84 3.19 -4.13
N THR A 38 16.91 3.06 -3.35
CA THR A 38 18.14 2.37 -3.78
C THR A 38 17.86 0.94 -4.19
N THR A 39 17.12 0.19 -3.36
CA THR A 39 16.75 -1.22 -3.65
C THR A 39 15.90 -1.34 -4.91
N MET A 40 14.96 -0.40 -5.14
CA MET A 40 14.12 -0.36 -6.33
C MET A 40 14.97 -0.13 -7.59
N ASN A 41 15.88 0.84 -7.54
CA ASN A 41 16.77 1.15 -8.67
C ASN A 41 17.70 -0.02 -9.01
N GLU A 42 18.30 -0.66 -7.99
CA GLU A 42 19.12 -1.87 -8.17
C GLU A 42 18.30 -3.06 -8.72
N GLY A 43 17.01 -3.11 -8.39
CA GLY A 43 16.06 -4.09 -8.91
C GLY A 43 15.58 -3.83 -10.35
N GLY A 44 16.09 -2.78 -10.99
CA GLY A 44 15.71 -2.40 -12.37
C GLY A 44 14.33 -1.75 -12.47
N TRP A 45 13.84 -1.14 -11.39
CA TRP A 45 12.64 -0.31 -11.42
C TRP A 45 12.98 1.13 -11.82
N GLU A 46 12.10 1.75 -12.60
CA GLU A 46 12.24 3.14 -13.05
C GLU A 46 11.34 4.07 -12.24
N ALA A 47 11.92 5.13 -11.65
CA ALA A 47 11.16 6.14 -10.95
C ALA A 47 10.33 6.96 -11.94
N ALA A 48 9.00 6.93 -11.81
CA ALA A 48 8.08 7.57 -12.74
C ALA A 48 6.96 8.37 -12.02
N PRO A 49 7.30 9.39 -11.20
CA PRO A 49 6.30 10.10 -10.39
C PRO A 49 5.18 10.76 -11.21
N GLN A 50 5.46 11.24 -12.43
CA GLN A 50 4.44 11.82 -13.31
C GLN A 50 3.40 10.79 -13.75
N TYR A 51 3.83 9.56 -14.07
CA TYR A 51 2.94 8.47 -14.48
C TYR A 51 1.83 8.21 -13.44
N PHE A 52 2.19 8.20 -12.16
CA PHE A 52 1.24 7.97 -11.07
C PHE A 52 0.38 9.21 -10.76
N ARG A 53 0.93 10.42 -10.91
CA ARG A 53 0.20 11.68 -10.66
C ARG A 53 -0.87 11.97 -11.72
N GLU A 54 -0.60 11.61 -12.96
CA GLU A 54 -1.50 11.85 -14.09
C GLU A 54 -2.60 10.79 -14.20
N ASN A 55 -2.40 9.61 -13.58
CA ASN A 55 -3.40 8.55 -13.55
C ASN A 55 -4.56 8.91 -12.58
N PRO A 56 -5.81 9.04 -13.05
CA PRO A 56 -6.95 9.44 -12.21
C PRO A 56 -7.31 8.43 -11.11
N VAL A 57 -6.99 7.14 -11.30
CA VAL A 57 -7.21 6.11 -10.27
C VAL A 57 -6.18 6.22 -9.16
N LEU A 58 -4.93 6.55 -9.50
CA LEU A 58 -3.78 6.55 -8.58
C LEU A 58 -3.47 7.91 -7.97
N ARG A 59 -4.01 8.99 -8.54
CA ARG A 59 -3.77 10.36 -8.08
C ARG A 59 -4.17 10.51 -6.62
N ILE A 60 -3.27 11.13 -5.87
CA ILE A 60 -3.48 11.57 -4.49
C ILE A 60 -3.36 13.08 -4.47
N THR A 61 -4.44 13.77 -4.12
CA THR A 61 -4.50 15.23 -4.05
C THR A 61 -4.37 15.77 -2.63
N GLN A 62 -4.57 14.93 -1.61
CA GLN A 62 -4.66 15.36 -0.21
C GLN A 62 -3.61 14.71 0.70
N LYS A 63 -3.32 15.38 1.83
CA LYS A 63 -2.49 14.83 2.90
C LYS A 63 -3.34 13.89 3.76
N ILE A 64 -2.92 12.64 3.82
CA ILE A 64 -3.36 11.61 4.77
C ILE A 64 -3.18 12.08 6.23
N THR A 65 -4.22 11.99 7.08
CA THR A 65 -4.10 12.36 8.51
C THR A 65 -4.69 11.35 9.50
N ALA A 66 -5.48 10.35 9.06
CA ALA A 66 -6.01 9.26 9.89
C ALA A 66 -6.74 8.22 9.02
N PHE A 67 -7.02 7.02 9.59
CA PHE A 67 -7.36 5.85 8.79
C PHE A 67 -8.28 4.84 9.48
N SER A 68 -9.41 4.50 8.85
CA SER A 68 -10.40 3.54 9.38
C SER A 68 -10.81 3.77 10.85
N GLY A 69 -10.82 5.02 11.31
CA GLY A 69 -11.10 5.37 12.71
C GLY A 69 -9.98 5.03 13.70
N MET A 70 -8.84 4.52 13.25
CA MET A 70 -7.64 4.29 14.05
C MET A 70 -6.69 5.48 13.94
N GLU A 71 -6.03 5.81 15.06
CA GLU A 71 -4.98 6.82 15.05
C GLU A 71 -3.69 6.26 14.44
N VAL A 72 -3.35 6.80 13.26
CA VAL A 72 -2.10 6.49 12.55
C VAL A 72 -1.17 7.68 12.65
N VAL A 73 0.08 7.44 13.05
CA VAL A 73 1.10 8.50 13.21
C VAL A 73 1.70 8.97 11.89
N GLY A 74 1.68 8.10 10.91
CA GLY A 74 2.18 8.33 9.57
C GLY A 74 2.06 7.09 8.71
N ALA A 75 2.19 7.29 7.41
CA ALA A 75 2.17 6.25 6.40
C ALA A 75 3.29 6.41 5.38
N VAL A 76 3.85 5.29 4.97
CA VAL A 76 4.72 5.17 3.79
C VAL A 76 3.95 4.46 2.69
N MET A 77 4.06 4.97 1.46
CA MET A 77 3.36 4.46 0.30
C MET A 77 4.36 4.12 -0.79
N ALA A 78 4.30 2.88 -1.29
CA ALA A 78 5.01 2.44 -2.47
C ALA A 78 4.01 2.20 -3.59
N PHE A 79 4.16 2.91 -4.70
CA PHE A 79 3.35 2.71 -5.90
C PHE A 79 4.18 1.99 -6.95
N THR A 80 3.59 0.98 -7.57
CA THR A 80 4.21 0.19 -8.62
C THR A 80 3.20 -0.05 -9.73
N ALA A 81 3.67 -0.13 -10.98
CA ALA A 81 2.82 -0.40 -12.13
C ALA A 81 3.30 -1.66 -12.87
N THR A 82 2.35 -2.50 -13.27
CA THR A 82 2.59 -3.78 -13.95
C THR A 82 1.38 -4.17 -14.83
N CYS A 83 1.42 -5.37 -15.41
CA CYS A 83 0.32 -6.00 -16.15
C CYS A 83 -0.19 -7.25 -15.39
N PHE A 84 -1.47 -7.62 -15.54
CA PHE A 84 -2.13 -8.70 -14.78
C PHE A 84 -1.91 -10.11 -15.36
N ALA A 85 -1.26 -10.27 -16.51
CA ALA A 85 -1.10 -11.58 -17.15
C ALA A 85 -0.41 -12.61 -16.22
N LYS A 86 -0.93 -13.85 -16.12
CA LYS A 86 -0.47 -14.89 -15.17
C LYS A 86 1.06 -15.11 -15.12
N LYS A 87 1.74 -15.15 -16.27
CA LYS A 87 3.22 -15.26 -16.33
C LYS A 87 3.93 -14.01 -15.80
N VAL A 88 3.36 -12.84 -16.06
CA VAL A 88 3.82 -11.56 -15.52
C VAL A 88 3.57 -11.49 -14.02
N PHE A 89 2.53 -12.17 -13.52
CA PHE A 89 2.20 -12.19 -12.10
C PHE A 89 3.23 -12.94 -11.24
N ASP A 90 3.69 -14.11 -11.70
CA ASP A 90 4.75 -14.85 -11.01
C ASP A 90 6.09 -14.07 -11.04
N GLU A 91 6.48 -13.53 -12.20
CA GLU A 91 7.69 -12.69 -12.32
C GLU A 91 7.58 -11.40 -11.48
N PHE A 92 6.41 -10.78 -11.48
CA PHE A 92 6.11 -9.60 -10.68
C PHE A 92 6.27 -9.91 -9.19
N TYR A 93 5.80 -11.07 -8.72
CA TYR A 93 6.04 -11.48 -7.34
C TYR A 93 7.51 -11.70 -7.05
N ASP A 94 8.24 -12.42 -7.90
CA ASP A 94 9.68 -12.62 -7.70
C ASP A 94 10.45 -11.30 -7.58
N ARG A 95 9.98 -10.24 -8.28
CA ARG A 95 10.50 -8.87 -8.13
C ARG A 95 9.96 -8.16 -6.90
N LEU A 96 8.68 -8.33 -6.57
CA LEU A 96 8.01 -7.78 -5.40
C LEU A 96 8.70 -8.25 -4.10
N MET A 97 9.07 -9.53 -4.05
CA MET A 97 9.82 -10.19 -2.97
C MET A 97 11.21 -9.59 -2.74
N LYS A 98 11.80 -8.93 -3.74
CA LYS A 98 13.13 -8.30 -3.63
C LYS A 98 13.05 -6.88 -3.07
N ARG A 99 11.85 -6.29 -2.99
CA ARG A 99 11.65 -4.98 -2.38
C ARG A 99 11.80 -5.16 -0.86
N LYS A 100 12.89 -4.65 -0.30
CA LYS A 100 13.21 -4.68 1.15
C LYS A 100 12.33 -3.72 1.93
N VAL A 101 11.01 -3.88 1.83
CA VAL A 101 10.02 -3.00 2.47
C VAL A 101 10.09 -3.13 3.99
N GLY A 102 10.28 -4.35 4.48
CA GLY A 102 10.49 -4.64 5.89
C GLY A 102 11.64 -3.85 6.49
N GLU A 103 12.78 -3.78 5.80
CA GLU A 103 13.95 -3.01 6.25
C GLU A 103 13.66 -1.50 6.30
N CYS A 104 12.86 -0.97 5.36
CA CYS A 104 12.41 0.42 5.39
C CYS A 104 11.51 0.68 6.61
N VAL A 105 10.53 -0.20 6.85
CA VAL A 105 9.62 -0.07 8.00
C VAL A 105 10.36 -0.22 9.33
N GLU A 106 11.31 -1.17 9.42
CA GLU A 106 12.20 -1.37 10.57
C GLU A 106 13.04 -0.13 10.84
N GLY A 107 13.71 0.42 9.82
CA GLY A 107 14.50 1.65 9.97
C GLY A 107 13.67 2.85 10.44
N ILE A 108 12.36 2.88 10.14
CA ILE A 108 11.46 3.90 10.67
C ILE A 108 11.21 3.69 12.16
N ILE A 109 10.86 2.48 12.59
CA ILE A 109 10.50 2.22 13.99
C ILE A 109 11.70 2.28 14.94
N GLU A 110 12.90 1.95 14.47
CA GLU A 110 14.13 2.06 15.28
C GLU A 110 14.41 3.53 15.67
N LYS A 111 14.10 4.45 14.75
CA LYS A 111 14.37 5.88 14.90
C LYS A 111 13.15 6.66 15.39
N PHE A 112 11.95 6.15 15.16
CA PHE A 112 10.68 6.77 15.54
C PHE A 112 9.93 5.88 16.54
N LYS A 113 9.88 6.33 17.79
CA LYS A 113 9.08 5.67 18.82
C LYS A 113 7.59 5.92 18.56
N VAL A 114 6.88 4.89 18.09
CA VAL A 114 5.43 4.92 17.92
C VAL A 114 4.76 5.17 19.28
N PRO A 115 3.93 6.22 19.42
CA PRO A 115 3.20 6.48 20.65
C PRO A 115 2.22 5.33 20.98
N ASP A 116 2.01 5.10 22.27
CA ASP A 116 1.11 4.05 22.76
C ASP A 116 -0.29 4.19 22.15
N GLY A 117 -0.85 3.05 21.71
CA GLY A 117 -2.17 3.00 21.09
C GLY A 117 -2.24 3.44 19.63
N LYS A 118 -1.15 3.98 19.06
CA LYS A 118 -1.10 4.42 17.65
C LYS A 118 -0.46 3.36 16.75
N LEU A 119 -0.71 3.48 15.45
CA LEU A 119 -0.22 2.57 14.41
C LEU A 119 0.66 3.31 13.40
N ILE A 120 1.60 2.60 12.79
CA ILE A 120 2.20 2.99 11.50
C ILE A 120 1.48 2.21 10.41
N GLU A 121 1.27 2.85 9.27
CA GLU A 121 0.72 2.21 8.08
C GLU A 121 1.75 2.13 6.95
N PHE A 122 1.85 0.98 6.31
CA PHE A 122 2.51 0.84 5.01
C PHE A 122 1.46 0.53 3.95
N ARG A 123 1.47 1.26 2.83
CA ARG A 123 0.61 1.01 1.67
C ARG A 123 1.45 0.56 0.50
N ASP A 124 1.25 -0.68 0.07
CA ASP A 124 1.80 -1.14 -1.21
C ASP A 124 0.69 -1.11 -2.26
N VAL A 125 0.88 -0.26 -3.27
CA VAL A 125 -0.09 0.00 -4.33
C VAL A 125 0.46 -0.58 -5.63
N VAL A 126 -0.26 -1.54 -6.19
CA VAL A 126 0.08 -2.19 -7.46
C VAL A 126 -1.00 -1.85 -8.47
N TYR A 127 -0.61 -1.16 -9.53
CA TYR A 127 -1.50 -0.82 -10.63
C TYR A 127 -1.34 -1.78 -11.80
N PHE A 128 -2.42 -2.48 -12.13
CA PHE A 128 -2.53 -3.37 -13.28
C PHE A 128 -3.14 -2.60 -14.45
N SER A 129 -2.27 -2.12 -15.35
CA SER A 129 -2.64 -1.22 -16.44
C SER A 129 -3.56 -1.84 -17.50
N ASP A 130 -3.47 -3.15 -17.71
CA ASP A 130 -4.24 -3.91 -18.69
C ASP A 130 -5.71 -4.12 -18.30
N ILE A 131 -6.00 -4.10 -17.00
CA ILE A 131 -7.36 -4.19 -16.47
C ILE A 131 -7.81 -2.92 -15.75
N ASP A 132 -6.95 -1.88 -15.73
CA ASP A 132 -7.16 -0.59 -15.06
C ASP A 132 -7.63 -0.80 -13.61
N LEU A 133 -6.82 -1.54 -12.84
CA LEU A 133 -7.09 -1.89 -11.45
C LEU A 133 -5.90 -1.52 -10.57
N ALA A 134 -6.15 -0.76 -9.51
CA ALA A 134 -5.21 -0.57 -8.41
C ALA A 134 -5.54 -1.54 -7.27
N VAL A 135 -4.59 -2.40 -6.91
CA VAL A 135 -4.63 -3.18 -5.67
C VAL A 135 -3.82 -2.45 -4.62
N VAL A 136 -4.47 -2.12 -3.51
CA VAL A 136 -3.87 -1.45 -2.35
C VAL A 136 -3.82 -2.47 -1.22
N VAL A 137 -2.62 -2.83 -0.77
CA VAL A 137 -2.42 -3.61 0.46
C VAL A 137 -2.00 -2.66 1.57
N ARG A 138 -2.87 -2.51 2.57
CA ARG A 138 -2.64 -1.68 3.76
C ARG A 138 -2.16 -2.57 4.89
N PHE A 139 -0.93 -2.37 5.35
CA PHE A 139 -0.38 -3.06 6.51
C PHE A 139 -0.29 -2.09 7.69
N LEU A 140 -1.04 -2.37 8.75
CA LEU A 140 -1.09 -1.57 9.97
C LEU A 140 -0.50 -2.34 11.15
N THR A 141 0.47 -1.73 11.83
CA THR A 141 1.14 -2.36 12.97
C THR A 141 1.68 -1.38 14.00
N LYS A 142 1.82 -1.86 15.24
CA LYS A 142 2.47 -1.17 16.36
C LYS A 142 3.95 -1.52 16.52
N ASN A 143 4.34 -2.75 16.15
CA ASN A 143 5.69 -3.27 16.30
C ASN A 143 6.01 -4.22 15.12
N PRO A 144 6.39 -3.67 13.96
CA PRO A 144 6.86 -4.46 12.84
C PRO A 144 8.20 -5.12 13.16
N ASP A 145 8.34 -6.36 12.71
CA ASP A 145 9.64 -6.98 12.41
C ASP A 145 9.75 -6.98 10.88
N ALA A 146 10.92 -6.68 10.32
CA ALA A 146 11.09 -6.54 8.87
C ALA A 146 10.59 -7.77 8.10
N LYS A 147 10.94 -8.98 8.57
CA LYS A 147 10.51 -10.22 7.91
C LYS A 147 9.01 -10.39 7.97
N ARG A 148 8.39 -10.02 9.09
CA ARG A 148 6.93 -10.05 9.25
C ARG A 148 6.25 -9.08 8.28
N VAL A 149 6.77 -7.86 8.12
CA VAL A 149 6.21 -6.86 7.19
C VAL A 149 6.21 -7.42 5.77
N ASP A 150 7.36 -7.89 5.28
CA ASP A 150 7.48 -8.42 3.92
C ASP A 150 6.53 -9.60 3.72
N ALA A 151 6.56 -10.58 4.62
CA ALA A 151 5.69 -11.77 4.56
C ALA A 151 4.20 -11.41 4.51
N GLN A 152 3.77 -10.41 5.28
CA GLN A 152 2.38 -9.97 5.31
C GLN A 152 1.98 -9.24 4.04
N LEU A 153 2.84 -8.36 3.49
CA LEU A 153 2.57 -7.69 2.22
C LEU A 153 2.44 -8.69 1.07
N ILE A 154 3.30 -9.72 1.05
CA ILE A 154 3.22 -10.81 0.07
C ILE A 154 1.90 -11.58 0.22
N ALA A 155 1.53 -11.94 1.45
CA ALA A 155 0.27 -12.63 1.71
C ALA A 155 -0.94 -11.80 1.30
N GLY A 156 -0.93 -10.49 1.58
CA GLY A 156 -1.98 -9.55 1.17
C GLY A 156 -2.15 -9.49 -0.34
N HIS A 157 -1.06 -9.37 -1.08
CA HIS A 157 -1.12 -9.38 -2.54
C HIS A 157 -1.60 -10.72 -3.09
N ARG A 158 -1.19 -11.86 -2.49
CA ARG A 158 -1.66 -13.18 -2.94
C ARG A 158 -3.17 -13.30 -2.79
N ILE A 159 -3.71 -12.86 -1.67
CA ILE A 159 -5.15 -12.80 -1.43
C ILE A 159 -5.82 -11.88 -2.45
N ALA A 160 -5.24 -10.71 -2.74
CA ALA A 160 -5.77 -9.80 -3.74
C ALA A 160 -5.79 -10.43 -5.14
N TYR A 161 -4.73 -11.13 -5.52
CA TYR A 161 -4.65 -11.83 -6.78
C TYR A 161 -5.70 -12.93 -6.90
N ASP A 162 -5.79 -13.79 -5.90
CA ASP A 162 -6.77 -14.88 -5.87
C ASP A 162 -8.21 -14.32 -5.94
N TYR A 163 -8.45 -13.19 -5.27
CA TYR A 163 -9.72 -12.48 -5.35
C TYR A 163 -10.01 -12.00 -6.77
N VAL A 164 -9.06 -11.30 -7.41
CA VAL A 164 -9.24 -10.76 -8.78
C VAL A 164 -9.37 -11.88 -9.80
N LEU A 165 -8.65 -13.01 -9.64
CA LEU A 165 -8.81 -14.19 -10.50
C LEU A 165 -10.22 -14.78 -10.40
N ALA A 166 -10.75 -14.92 -9.18
CA ALA A 166 -12.05 -15.52 -8.96
C ALA A 166 -13.21 -14.60 -9.34
N ASN A 167 -13.06 -13.29 -9.11
CA ASN A 167 -14.16 -12.34 -9.13
C ASN A 167 -14.07 -11.27 -10.24
N GLY A 168 -12.90 -11.12 -10.86
CA GLY A 168 -12.57 -10.05 -11.79
C GLY A 168 -12.46 -8.68 -11.11
N ARG A 169 -12.32 -7.63 -11.93
CA ARG A 169 -12.37 -6.24 -11.47
C ARG A 169 -13.80 -5.87 -11.05
N LYS A 170 -14.01 -5.59 -9.76
CA LYS A 170 -15.27 -5.05 -9.20
C LYS A 170 -15.31 -3.52 -9.13
N ALA A 171 -14.16 -2.87 -9.03
CA ALA A 171 -13.99 -1.42 -8.91
C ALA A 171 -12.57 -1.03 -9.37
N PRO A 172 -12.30 0.26 -9.70
CA PRO A 172 -10.96 0.72 -10.04
C PRO A 172 -9.91 0.52 -8.95
N VAL A 173 -10.30 0.54 -7.68
CA VAL A 173 -9.40 0.33 -6.54
C VAL A 173 -9.95 -0.80 -5.65
N HIS A 174 -9.13 -1.81 -5.39
CA HIS A 174 -9.37 -2.88 -4.43
C HIS A 174 -8.42 -2.69 -3.25
N CYS A 175 -8.98 -2.44 -2.07
CA CYS A 175 -8.22 -2.17 -0.86
C CYS A 175 -8.30 -3.38 0.09
N HIS A 176 -7.18 -4.08 0.23
CA HIS A 176 -7.00 -5.18 1.17
C HIS A 176 -6.30 -4.67 2.42
N ARG A 177 -6.85 -4.99 3.58
CA ARG A 177 -6.32 -4.52 4.86
C ARG A 177 -5.75 -5.67 5.67
N ILE A 178 -4.58 -5.42 6.25
CA ILE A 178 -3.88 -6.28 7.17
C ILE A 178 -3.67 -5.51 8.47
N LEU A 179 -4.34 -5.94 9.54
CA LEU A 179 -4.22 -5.34 10.86
C LEU A 179 -3.57 -6.34 11.81
N GLU A 180 -2.36 -6.02 12.29
CA GLU A 180 -1.62 -6.89 13.22
C GLU A 180 -1.50 -8.35 12.74
N GLY A 181 -1.36 -8.55 11.43
CA GLY A 181 -1.24 -9.86 10.78
C GLY A 181 -2.54 -10.59 10.50
N LYS A 182 -3.70 -9.97 10.76
CA LYS A 182 -5.01 -10.47 10.32
C LYS A 182 -5.39 -9.77 9.01
N VAL A 183 -5.66 -10.56 7.97
CA VAL A 183 -6.09 -10.06 6.66
C VAL A 183 -7.61 -10.11 6.58
N ASP A 184 -8.22 -9.01 6.11
CA ASP A 184 -9.65 -8.98 5.83
C ASP A 184 -9.96 -9.90 4.62
N ALA A 185 -11.07 -10.64 4.71
CA ALA A 185 -11.42 -11.67 3.73
C ALA A 185 -11.80 -11.07 2.36
N ASP A 186 -12.49 -9.94 2.38
CA ASP A 186 -12.95 -9.21 1.19
C ASP A 186 -12.29 -7.83 1.12
N PRO A 187 -11.94 -7.36 -0.09
CA PRO A 187 -11.48 -6.00 -0.28
C PRO A 187 -12.60 -4.98 -0.12
N GLU A 188 -12.21 -3.79 0.35
CA GLU A 188 -13.01 -2.58 0.20
C GLU A 188 -12.83 -2.01 -1.22
N PHE A 189 -13.89 -1.39 -1.76
CA PHE A 189 -13.92 -0.92 -3.13
C PHE A 189 -14.00 0.60 -3.21
N PHE A 190 -13.16 1.20 -4.04
CA PHE A 190 -13.13 2.64 -4.26
C PHE A 190 -13.01 2.98 -5.74
N VAL A 191 -13.46 4.17 -6.11
CA VAL A 191 -13.35 4.65 -7.49
C VAL A 191 -11.99 5.31 -7.78
N SER A 192 -11.25 5.70 -6.74
CA SER A 192 -9.91 6.29 -6.84
C SER A 192 -9.16 6.26 -5.49
N MET A 193 -7.86 6.56 -5.49
CA MET A 193 -7.10 6.77 -4.26
C MET A 193 -7.58 7.99 -3.45
N ASP A 194 -8.10 9.04 -4.12
CA ASP A 194 -8.73 10.19 -3.46
C ASP A 194 -10.02 9.77 -2.71
N ASP A 195 -10.85 8.92 -3.32
CA ASP A 195 -12.08 8.36 -2.71
C ASP A 195 -11.77 7.52 -1.47
N LEU A 196 -10.74 6.69 -1.54
CA LEU A 196 -10.21 5.94 -0.39
C LEU A 196 -9.82 6.88 0.75
N GLN A 197 -9.15 8.00 0.44
CA GLN A 197 -8.74 8.99 1.46
C GLN A 197 -9.91 9.75 2.07
N ASP A 198 -10.91 10.11 1.27
CA ASP A 198 -12.10 10.77 1.77
C ASP A 198 -12.88 9.85 2.72
N ASN A 199 -12.99 8.55 2.40
CA ASN A 199 -13.60 7.57 3.28
C ASN A 199 -12.85 7.46 4.62
N ASP A 200 -11.53 7.36 4.57
CA ASP A 200 -10.66 7.31 5.76
C ASP A 200 -10.91 8.51 6.72
N ARG A 201 -11.10 9.71 6.17
CA ARG A 201 -11.42 10.93 6.95
C ARG A 201 -12.79 10.87 7.60
N VAL A 202 -13.80 10.41 6.87
CA VAL A 202 -15.18 10.28 7.40
C VAL A 202 -15.21 9.30 8.57
N HIS A 203 -14.49 8.18 8.47
CA HIS A 203 -14.38 7.22 9.57
C HIS A 203 -13.72 7.83 10.81
N LEU A 204 -12.66 8.62 10.66
CA LEU A 204 -12.05 9.32 11.81
C LEU A 204 -13.03 10.27 12.50
N ALA A 205 -13.68 11.15 11.74
CA ALA A 205 -14.60 12.15 12.29
C ALA A 205 -15.72 11.50 13.11
N ASN A 206 -16.25 10.39 12.62
CA ASN A 206 -17.28 9.61 13.31
C ASN A 206 -16.77 8.93 14.58
N THR A 207 -15.53 8.46 14.61
CA THR A 207 -14.91 7.87 15.82
C THR A 207 -14.63 8.93 16.88
N THR A 208 -14.11 10.10 16.49
CA THR A 208 -13.84 11.22 17.41
C THR A 208 -15.13 11.81 17.99
N ALA A 209 -16.19 11.93 17.18
CA ALA A 209 -17.48 12.45 17.61
C ALA A 209 -18.25 11.50 18.56
N ARG A 210 -17.98 10.18 18.51
CA ARG A 210 -18.70 9.18 19.32
C ARG A 210 -18.04 8.84 20.65
N GLY A 211 -16.84 9.33 20.96
CA GLY A 211 -16.12 9.06 22.21
C GLY A 211 -16.21 7.58 22.63
N LEU A 212 -15.39 6.71 22.03
CA LEU A 212 -15.50 5.27 22.30
C LEU A 212 -15.44 4.99 23.82
N PRO A 213 -16.41 4.26 24.40
CA PRO A 213 -16.29 3.76 25.75
C PRO A 213 -15.19 2.70 25.77
N ALA A 214 -14.22 2.86 26.68
CA ALA A 214 -13.30 1.80 27.06
C ALA A 214 -14.12 0.63 27.64
N LYS A 215 -14.46 -0.38 26.83
CA LYS A 215 -14.99 -1.66 27.30
C LYS A 215 -14.91 -2.72 26.20
N ASN A 216 -13.93 -3.61 26.36
CA ASN A 216 -13.93 -5.06 26.10
C ASN A 216 -12.58 -5.53 25.56
N LEU A 217 -11.58 -5.49 26.45
CA LEU A 217 -10.50 -6.47 26.50
C LEU A 217 -10.51 -7.00 27.94
N ALA A 218 -11.27 -8.07 28.14
CA ALA A 218 -11.12 -8.99 29.26
C ALA A 218 -10.57 -10.30 28.68
#